data_AF-A0A940ZQQ7-F1
#
_entry.id   AF-A0A940ZQQ7-F1
#
_cell.length_a   1.000
_cell.length_b   1.000
_cell.length_c   1.000
_cell.angle_alpha   90.00
_cell.angle_beta   90.00
_cell.angle_gamma   90.00
#
_symmetry.space_group_name_H-M   'P 1'
#
loop_
_entity.id
_entity.type
_entity.pdbx_description
1 polymer ?
#
loop_
_entity_poly.entity_id
_entity_poly.type
_entity_poly.pdbx_seq_one_letter_code
_entity_poly.pdbx_strand_id
1 'polypeptide(L)'
;LVIEHNGDVYACDHCVYPGHRLGNIMTGMLPDMVERSLQSGFGVAKETCLPRWCRECDVLKACRGGCPKHRFGMTYYDEPGLHYLCEGYRKFFLHIRKYCHAMSQLLENGLPASLVMDAVKGPLVIKKKQAPGNEGGK
;
A
#
# COMPACT_ATOMS: atom_id res chain seq x y z
N LEU A 1 -3.58 -13.70 7.32
CA LEU A 1 -3.21 -14.84 8.20
C LEU A 1 -2.36 -15.80 7.39
N VAL A 2 -1.45 -16.52 8.04
CA VAL A 2 -0.60 -17.57 7.45
C VAL A 2 -0.72 -18.82 8.31
N ILE A 3 -0.73 -19.99 7.67
CA ILE A 3 -0.88 -21.28 8.34
C ILE A 3 0.36 -22.11 8.06
N GLU A 4 1.01 -22.58 9.12
CA GLU A 4 2.15 -23.49 9.04
C GLU A 4 1.70 -24.95 8.91
N HIS A 5 2.61 -25.83 8.50
CA HIS A 5 2.31 -27.24 8.27
C HIS A 5 1.79 -28.00 9.51
N ASN A 6 2.05 -27.48 10.72
CA ASN A 6 1.57 -28.02 12.00
C ASN A 6 0.19 -27.45 12.41
N GLY A 7 -0.41 -26.61 11.57
CA GLY A 7 -1.69 -25.95 11.81
C GLY A 7 -1.59 -24.63 12.57
N ASP A 8 -0.40 -24.18 12.99
CA ASP A 8 -0.26 -22.90 13.69
C ASP A 8 -0.57 -21.73 12.76
N VAL A 9 -1.30 -20.74 13.29
CA VAL A 9 -1.76 -19.58 12.53
C VAL A 9 -1.07 -18.32 13.03
N TYR A 10 -0.59 -17.50 12.10
CA TYR A 10 0.14 -16.25 12.35
C TYR A 10 -0.47 -15.07 11.58
N ALA A 11 -0.18 -13.85 12.03
CA ALA A 11 -0.68 -12.63 11.39
C ALA A 11 -0.01 -12.35 10.02
N CYS A 12 1.25 -12.75 9.85
CA CYS A 12 2.09 -12.46 8.69
C CYS A 12 3.09 -13.59 8.43
N ASP A 13 3.37 -13.88 7.16
CA ASP A 13 4.42 -14.78 6.66
C ASP A 13 5.84 -14.36 7.09
N HIS A 14 6.02 -13.07 7.33
CA HIS A 14 7.29 -12.49 7.76
C HIS A 14 7.50 -12.50 9.28
N CYS A 15 6.48 -12.87 10.04
CA CYS A 15 6.48 -12.83 11.51
C CYS A 15 5.97 -14.17 12.10
N VAL A 16 6.51 -15.28 11.61
CA VAL A 16 6.21 -16.64 12.08
C VAL A 16 7.11 -16.98 13.28
N TYR A 17 6.90 -16.27 14.39
CA TYR A 17 7.62 -16.47 15.66
C TYR A 17 6.60 -16.72 16.78
N PRO A 18 6.97 -17.42 17.88
CA PRO A 18 6.04 -17.72 18.97
C PRO A 18 5.28 -16.51 19.51
N GLY A 19 5.92 -15.34 19.59
CA GLY A 19 5.31 -14.08 20.04
C GLY A 19 4.23 -13.50 19.11
N HIS A 20 4.05 -14.04 17.91
CA HIS A 20 3.04 -13.63 16.92
C HIS A 20 2.05 -14.75 16.57
N ARG A 21 2.07 -15.87 17.31
CA ARG A 21 1.13 -16.98 17.11
C ARG A 21 -0.27 -16.57 17.55
N LEU A 22 -1.25 -16.79 16.67
CA LEU A 22 -2.66 -16.46 16.90
C LEU A 22 -3.51 -17.67 17.33
N GLY A 23 -3.02 -18.89 17.14
CA GLY A 23 -3.73 -20.12 17.48
C GLY A 23 -3.27 -21.29 16.62
N ASN A 24 -4.04 -22.37 16.65
CA ASN A 24 -3.86 -23.52 15.77
C ASN A 24 -5.21 -23.89 15.13
N ILE A 25 -5.25 -24.01 13.80
CA ILE A 25 -6.47 -24.23 13.01
C ILE A 25 -7.13 -25.57 13.30
N MET A 26 -6.37 -26.54 13.82
CA MET A 26 -6.89 -27.87 14.15
C MET A 26 -7.65 -27.89 15.49
N THR A 27 -7.43 -26.90 16.35
CA THR A 27 -7.98 -26.88 17.72
C THR A 27 -8.81 -25.64 18.05
N GLY A 28 -8.93 -24.68 17.14
CA GLY A 28 -9.63 -23.42 17.40
C GLY A 28 -10.34 -22.86 16.17
N MET A 29 -11.23 -21.89 16.39
CA MET A 29 -11.99 -21.26 15.32
C MET A 29 -11.21 -20.13 14.65
N LEU A 30 -11.27 -20.08 13.32
CA LEU A 30 -10.61 -19.03 12.53
C LEU A 30 -11.07 -17.60 12.89
N PRO A 31 -12.37 -17.32 13.11
CA PRO A 31 -12.82 -16.00 13.56
C PRO A 31 -12.12 -15.50 14.84
N ASP A 32 -11.90 -16.38 15.83
CA ASP A 32 -11.19 -16.00 17.06
C ASP A 32 -9.73 -15.62 16.78
N MET A 33 -9.10 -16.27 15.80
CA MET A 33 -7.72 -15.94 15.39
C MET A 33 -7.65 -14.62 14.63
N VAL A 34 -8.68 -14.31 13.83
CA VAL A 34 -8.82 -12.98 13.20
C VAL A 34 -8.97 -11.91 14.27
N GLU A 35 -9.86 -12.11 15.24
CA GLU A 35 -10.07 -11.17 16.33
C GLU A 35 -8.79 -10.97 17.15
N ARG A 36 -8.09 -12.05 17.52
CA ARG A 36 -6.77 -11.97 18.17
C ARG A 36 -5.76 -11.20 17.33
N SER A 37 -5.77 -11.38 16.00
CA SER A 37 -4.89 -10.62 15.10
C SER A 37 -5.19 -9.13 15.14
N LEU A 38 -6.46 -8.73 15.17
CA LEU A 38 -6.88 -7.33 15.25
C LEU A 38 -6.48 -6.72 16.60
N GLN A 39 -6.73 -7.45 17.69
CA GLN A 39 -6.43 -7.03 19.06
C GLN A 39 -4.92 -7.00 19.38
N SER A 40 -4.10 -7.79 18.68
CA SER A 40 -2.65 -7.82 18.88
C SER A 40 -1.96 -6.47 18.62
N GLY A 41 -2.62 -5.54 17.95
CA GLY A 41 -2.03 -4.27 17.53
C GLY A 41 -1.00 -4.40 16.41
N PHE A 42 -0.69 -5.62 15.95
CA PHE A 42 0.32 -5.86 14.91
C PHE A 42 0.03 -5.10 13.61
N GLY A 43 -1.25 -5.06 13.20
CA GLY A 43 -1.69 -4.30 12.02
C GLY A 43 -1.57 -2.78 12.24
N VAL A 44 -2.05 -2.30 13.39
CA VAL A 44 -2.06 -0.87 13.74
C VAL A 44 -0.62 -0.33 13.86
N ALA A 45 0.29 -1.09 14.46
CA ALA A 45 1.71 -0.75 14.61
C ALA A 45 2.41 -0.47 13.26
N LYS A 46 1.93 -1.07 12.16
CA LYS A 46 2.49 -0.79 10.81
C LYS A 46 2.36 0.68 10.44
N GLU A 47 1.30 1.35 10.87
CA GLU A 47 1.04 2.77 10.60
C GLU A 47 1.45 3.66 11.77
N THR A 48 1.21 3.24 13.02
CA THR A 48 1.45 4.09 14.19
C THR A 48 2.90 4.13 14.65
N CYS A 49 3.71 3.10 14.38
CA CYS A 49 5.14 3.06 14.75
C CYS A 49 6.07 3.64 13.68
N LEU A 50 5.58 4.59 12.87
CA LEU A 50 6.41 5.27 11.88
C LEU A 50 7.22 6.40 12.50
N PRO A 51 8.53 6.51 12.21
CA PRO A 51 9.35 7.61 12.71
C PRO A 51 8.86 8.95 12.15
N ARG A 52 9.26 10.06 12.79
CA ARG A 52 8.90 11.42 12.35
C ARG A 52 9.28 11.65 10.89
N TRP A 53 10.46 11.17 10.48
CA TRP A 53 10.94 11.21 9.10
C TRP A 53 9.92 10.67 8.07
N CYS A 54 9.23 9.58 8.41
CA CYS A 54 8.21 9.02 7.54
C CYS A 54 6.89 9.80 7.60
N ARG A 55 6.47 10.25 8.80
CA ARG A 55 5.22 10.99 9.01
C ARG A 55 5.18 12.32 8.27
N GLU A 56 6.33 12.96 8.12
CA GLU A 56 6.51 14.23 7.41
C GLU A 56 6.86 14.05 5.91
N CYS A 57 6.94 12.81 5.41
CA CYS A 57 7.41 12.53 4.06
C CYS A 57 6.32 12.71 2.99
N ASP A 58 6.64 13.45 1.92
CA ASP A 58 5.74 13.70 0.77
C ASP A 58 5.21 12.43 0.08
N VAL A 59 5.95 11.31 0.20
CA VAL A 59 5.58 10.04 -0.43
C VAL A 59 4.97 9.02 0.54
N LEU A 60 4.68 9.42 1.79
CA LEU A 60 4.13 8.51 2.81
C LEU A 60 2.85 7.81 2.33
N LYS A 61 1.97 8.55 1.63
CA LYS A 61 0.71 7.99 1.10
C LYS A 61 0.94 6.82 0.13
N ALA A 62 2.07 6.82 -0.58
CA ALA A 62 2.44 5.77 -1.54
C ALA A 62 3.23 4.64 -0.88
N CYS A 63 4.24 4.96 -0.04
CA CYS A 63 5.13 3.94 0.51
C CYS A 63 4.65 3.33 1.83
N ARG A 64 3.86 4.06 2.63
CA ARG A 64 3.37 3.69 3.97
C ARG A 64 4.47 3.19 4.92
N GLY A 65 5.71 3.66 4.74
CA GLY A 65 6.89 3.20 5.50
C GLY A 65 7.35 1.77 5.19
N GLY A 66 6.84 1.15 4.13
CA GLY A 66 7.20 -0.20 3.70
C GLY A 66 6.88 -1.29 4.73
N CYS A 67 7.39 -2.50 4.49
CA CYS A 67 7.18 -3.65 5.37
C CYS A 67 7.92 -3.45 6.71
N PRO A 68 7.28 -3.67 7.88
CA PRO A 68 7.93 -3.56 9.19
C PRO A 68 9.19 -4.43 9.33
N LYS A 69 9.23 -5.61 8.70
CA LYS A 69 10.40 -6.50 8.69
C LYS A 69 11.66 -5.81 8.15
N HIS A 70 11.51 -4.81 7.28
CA HIS A 70 12.61 -4.09 6.67
C HIS A 70 12.88 -2.72 7.32
N ARG A 71 12.24 -2.42 8.45
CA ARG A 71 12.39 -1.16 9.20
C ARG A 71 13.49 -1.21 10.25
N PHE A 72 14.69 -1.59 9.82
CA PHE A 72 15.87 -1.72 10.69
C PHE A 72 16.90 -0.60 10.49
N GLY A 73 16.59 0.40 9.64
CA GLY A 73 17.42 1.58 9.48
C GLY A 73 17.13 2.66 10.52
N MET A 74 18.06 3.62 10.61
CA MET A 74 17.92 4.84 11.40
C MET A 74 17.57 6.02 10.49
N THR A 75 16.80 6.98 11.01
CA THR A 75 16.55 8.26 10.33
C THR A 75 17.73 9.21 10.50
N TYR A 76 17.69 10.34 9.79
CA TYR A 76 18.64 11.45 9.99
C TYR A 76 18.57 12.05 11.41
N TYR A 77 17.46 11.85 12.12
CA TYR A 77 17.28 12.33 13.50
C TYR A 77 17.58 11.25 14.55
N ASP A 78 18.32 10.20 14.19
CA ASP A 78 18.63 9.05 15.04
C ASP A 78 17.39 8.29 15.58
N GLU A 79 16.25 8.40 14.88
CA GLU A 79 15.06 7.60 15.22
C GLU A 79 15.14 6.22 14.54
N PRO A 80 14.85 5.11 15.25
CA PRO A 80 14.77 3.79 14.63
C PRO A 80 13.48 3.63 13.80
N GLY A 81 13.41 2.54 13.05
CA GLY A 81 12.18 2.17 12.32
C GLY A 81 12.12 2.71 10.89
N LEU A 82 13.25 3.17 10.33
CA LEU A 82 13.31 3.56 8.93
C LEU A 82 13.44 2.32 8.03
N HIS A 83 12.64 2.26 6.97
CA HIS A 83 12.76 1.21 5.97
C HIS A 83 14.13 1.29 5.28
N TYR A 84 14.84 0.17 5.17
CA TYR A 84 16.20 0.11 4.60
C TYR A 84 16.31 0.76 3.20
N LEU A 85 15.27 0.60 2.37
CA LEU A 85 15.19 1.20 1.02
C LEU A 85 14.50 2.57 0.97
N CYS A 86 14.42 3.31 2.09
CA CYS A 86 13.66 4.57 2.15
C CYS A 86 14.09 5.57 1.08
N GLU A 87 15.39 5.79 0.89
CA GLU A 87 15.90 6.75 -0.09
C GLU A 87 15.53 6.37 -1.52
N GLY A 88 15.67 5.08 -1.86
CA GLY A 88 15.29 4.55 -3.16
C GLY A 88 13.78 4.70 -3.41
N TYR A 89 12.96 4.41 -2.41
CA TYR A 89 11.51 4.60 -2.49
C TYR A 89 11.15 6.06 -2.68
N ARG A 90 11.77 6.97 -1.92
CA ARG A 90 11.53 8.41 -2.05
C ARG A 90 11.86 8.89 -3.46
N LYS A 91 13.03 8.51 -4.00
CA LYS A 91 13.43 8.86 -5.38
C LYS A 91 12.45 8.29 -6.41
N PHE A 92 12.09 7.03 -6.28
CA PHE A 92 11.17 6.35 -7.20
C PHE A 92 9.78 7.01 -7.21
N PHE A 93 9.13 7.15 -6.04
CA PHE A 93 7.78 7.69 -5.96
C PHE A 93 7.70 9.17 -6.37
N LEU A 94 8.72 9.97 -6.07
CA LEU A 94 8.80 11.35 -6.56
C LEU A 94 8.97 11.42 -8.08
N HIS A 95 9.65 10.45 -8.69
CA HIS A 95 9.80 10.39 -10.14
C HIS A 95 8.49 9.97 -10.83
N ILE A 96 7.83 8.92 -10.34
CA ILE A 96 6.66 8.34 -11.03
C ILE A 96 5.35 9.09 -10.78
N ARG A 97 5.26 9.93 -9.73
CA ARG A 97 3.99 10.58 -9.30
C ARG A 97 3.22 11.28 -10.43
N LYS A 98 3.93 11.96 -11.35
CA LYS A 98 3.29 12.71 -12.44
C LYS A 98 2.64 11.77 -13.47
N TYR A 99 3.27 10.63 -13.74
CA TYR A 99 2.75 9.62 -14.65
C TYR A 99 1.57 8.89 -14.02
N CYS A 100 1.68 8.52 -12.74
CA CYS A 100 0.56 7.93 -12.00
C CYS A 100 -0.65 8.86 -11.95
N HIS A 101 -0.45 10.15 -11.72
CA HIS A 101 -1.53 11.13 -11.73
C HIS A 101 -2.23 11.21 -13.09
N ALA A 102 -1.46 11.29 -14.18
CA ALA A 102 -2.02 11.28 -15.54
C ALA A 102 -2.79 9.98 -15.84
N MET A 103 -2.25 8.82 -15.46
CA MET A 103 -2.94 7.53 -15.60
C MET A 103 -4.25 7.49 -14.80
N SER A 104 -4.26 7.99 -13.56
CA SER A 104 -5.48 8.08 -12.75
C SER A 104 -6.53 8.96 -13.43
N GLN A 105 -6.16 10.15 -13.92
CA GLN A 105 -7.09 11.04 -14.62
C GLN A 105 -7.68 10.41 -15.89
N LEU A 106 -6.86 9.65 -16.64
CA LEU A 106 -7.33 8.91 -17.82
C LEU A 106 -8.38 7.87 -17.44
N LEU A 107 -8.07 7.03 -16.43
CA LEU A 107 -8.97 5.97 -15.97
C LEU A 107 -10.28 6.54 -15.40
N GLU A 108 -10.22 7.62 -14.62
CA GLU A 108 -11.40 8.34 -14.09
C GLU A 108 -12.31 8.89 -15.19
N ASN A 109 -11.77 9.14 -16.39
CA ASN A 109 -12.53 9.58 -17.57
C ASN A 109 -12.85 8.45 -18.56
N GLY A 110 -12.64 7.18 -18.17
CA GLY A 110 -12.93 6.01 -19.00
C GLY A 110 -11.99 5.83 -20.19
N LEU A 111 -10.77 6.37 -20.10
CA LEU A 111 -9.77 6.33 -21.16
C LEU A 111 -8.64 5.34 -20.82
N PRO A 112 -7.97 4.77 -21.83
CA PRO A 112 -6.84 3.87 -21.61
C PRO A 112 -5.68 4.57 -20.90
N ALA A 113 -5.15 3.97 -19.84
CA ALA A 113 -3.96 4.46 -19.14
C ALA A 113 -2.71 4.56 -20.06
N SER A 114 -2.66 3.78 -21.15
CA SER A 114 -1.57 3.82 -22.14
C SER A 114 -1.40 5.18 -22.81
N LEU A 115 -2.45 6.03 -22.85
CA LEU A 115 -2.36 7.41 -23.35
C LEU A 115 -1.44 8.29 -22.50
N VAL A 116 -0.99 7.83 -21.33
CA VAL A 116 0.07 8.50 -20.56
C VAL A 116 1.31 8.72 -21.41
N MET A 117 1.64 7.80 -22.31
CA MET A 117 2.82 7.89 -23.18
C MET A 117 2.78 9.09 -24.11
N ASP A 118 1.58 9.56 -24.47
CA ASP A 118 1.40 10.76 -25.28
C ASP A 118 1.38 12.02 -24.40
N ALA A 119 0.77 11.93 -23.21
CA ALA A 119 0.81 13.01 -22.21
C ALA A 119 2.24 13.32 -21.70
N VAL A 120 3.17 12.36 -21.76
CA VAL A 120 4.59 12.60 -21.45
C VAL A 120 5.25 13.47 -22.52
N LYS A 121 4.84 13.35 -23.78
CA LYS A 121 5.44 14.04 -24.93
C LYS A 121 4.94 15.47 -25.10
N GLY A 122 3.77 15.79 -24.54
CA GLY A 122 3.16 17.11 -24.59
C GLY A 122 1.72 17.13 -24.09
N PRO A 123 1.02 18.28 -24.16
CA PRO A 123 -0.38 18.38 -23.76
C PRO A 123 -1.26 17.39 -24.55
N LEU A 124 -1.98 16.52 -23.83
CA LEU A 124 -2.91 15.57 -24.41
C LEU A 124 -4.31 16.20 -24.51
N VAL A 125 -4.81 16.40 -25.74
CA VAL A 125 -6.17 16.88 -25.98
C VAL A 125 -7.07 15.68 -26.29
N ILE A 126 -8.05 15.43 -25.43
CA ILE A 126 -8.94 14.28 -25.57
C ILE A 126 -10.33 14.75 -25.99
N LYS A 127 -10.76 14.34 -27.19
CA LYS A 127 -12.14 14.56 -27.63
C LYS A 127 -13.06 13.59 -26.88
N LYS A 128 -13.78 14.08 -25.86
CA LYS A 128 -14.85 13.28 -25.22
C LYS A 128 -15.86 12.89 -26.30
N LYS A 129 -16.17 11.59 -26.44
CA LYS A 129 -17.36 11.15 -27.19
C LYS A 129 -18.57 11.73 -26.45
N GLN A 130 -19.42 12.47 -27.17
CA GLN A 130 -20.71 12.89 -26.63
C GLN A 130 -21.48 11.64 -26.19
N ALA A 131 -22.12 11.72 -25.01
CA ALA A 131 -23.08 10.70 -24.61
C ALA A 131 -24.13 10.56 -25.72
N PRO A 132 -24.59 9.33 -26.06
CA PRO A 132 -25.67 9.18 -27.03
C PRO A 132 -26.83 10.05 -26.56
N GLY A 133 -27.22 11.00 -27.41
CA GLY A 133 -28.36 11.86 -27.15
C GLY A 133 -29.57 10.99 -26.86
N ASN A 134 -30.31 11.36 -25.82
CA ASN A 134 -31.59 10.77 -25.49
C ASN A 134 -32.55 11.09 -26.66
N GLU A 135 -32.61 10.20 -27.66
CA GLU A 135 -33.64 10.25 -28.70
C GLU A 135 -34.97 9.94 -28.02
N GLY A 136 -35.69 11.01 -27.67
CA GLY A 136 -37.03 10.95 -27.10
C GLY A 136 -37.95 10.14 -28.01
N GLY A 137 -38.43 9.01 -27.48
CA GLY A 137 -39.54 8.27 -28.06
C GLY A 137 -40.80 9.12 -28.06
N LYS A 138 -41.36 9.31 -29.26
CA LYS A 138 -42.75 9.70 -29.48
C LYS A 138 -43.69 8.60 -29.03
#